data_AF-A0AAN8J7R3-F1
#
_entry.id   AF-A0AAN8J7R3-F1
#
_cell.length_a   1.000
_cell.length_b   1.000
_cell.length_c   1.000
_cell.angle_alpha   90.00
_cell.angle_beta   90.00
_cell.angle_gamma   90.00
#
_symmetry.space_group_name_H-M   'P 1'
#
loop_
_entity.id
_entity.type
_entity.pdbx_description
1 polymer ?
#
loop_
_entity_poly.entity_id
_entity_poly.type
_entity_poly.pdbx_seq_one_letter_code
_entity_poly.pdbx_strand_id
1 'polypeptide(L)'
;MGFFSSFSYRCNHITDIGIGYISTMTSLQRLYLRWSQIRDFGLQHLYSMRSLVILSLAGCVHITPNGLYGLTRLYQLQELELTNTPSATKGVGHFLRENLPRCIVLE
;
A
#
# COMPACT_ATOMS: atom_id res chain seq x y z
N MET A 1 15.94 -1.84 -33.07
CA MET A 1 15.67 -1.37 -31.69
C MET A 1 14.30 -1.88 -31.28
N GLY A 2 14.25 -3.03 -30.61
CA GLY A 2 13.00 -3.63 -30.16
C GLY A 2 12.53 -2.96 -28.88
N PHE A 3 11.47 -2.16 -28.96
CA PHE A 3 10.76 -1.71 -27.79
C PHE A 3 9.94 -2.90 -27.26
N PHE A 4 10.42 -3.51 -26.19
CA PHE A 4 9.65 -4.49 -25.42
C PHE A 4 8.43 -3.78 -24.84
N SER A 5 7.29 -3.90 -25.51
CA SER A 5 5.99 -3.62 -24.93
C SER A 5 5.67 -4.72 -23.92
N SER A 6 6.23 -4.61 -22.71
CA SER A 6 5.79 -5.39 -21.56
C SER A 6 4.37 -4.98 -21.22
N PHE A 7 3.39 -5.69 -21.78
CA PHE A 7 2.02 -5.69 -21.29
C PHE A 7 2.00 -6.40 -19.94
N SER A 8 2.43 -5.68 -18.90
CA SER A 8 2.05 -6.00 -17.53
C SER A 8 0.53 -5.87 -17.47
N TYR A 9 -0.14 -6.92 -17.01
CA TYR A 9 -1.54 -6.95 -16.59
C TYR A 9 -1.70 -5.96 -15.44
N ARG A 10 -1.69 -4.67 -15.80
CA ARG A 10 -1.95 -3.56 -14.90
C ARG A 10 -3.40 -3.70 -14.47
N CYS A 11 -3.64 -3.89 -13.19
CA CYS A 11 -4.94 -3.61 -12.59
C CYS A 11 -5.19 -2.09 -12.65
N ASN A 12 -5.42 -1.58 -13.87
CA ASN A 12 -5.48 -0.16 -14.23
C ASN A 12 -6.70 0.58 -13.65
N HIS A 13 -7.57 -0.10 -12.92
CA HIS A 13 -8.87 0.47 -12.52
C HIS A 13 -9.13 0.56 -11.02
N ILE A 14 -8.22 0.14 -10.15
CA ILE A 14 -8.36 0.49 -8.72
C ILE A 14 -7.81 1.90 -8.52
N THR A 15 -8.76 2.85 -8.42
CA THR A 15 -8.54 4.26 -8.09
C THR A 15 -8.84 4.52 -6.62
N ASP A 16 -8.53 5.71 -6.13
CA ASP A 16 -8.83 6.14 -4.76
C ASP A 16 -10.33 5.95 -4.40
N ILE A 17 -11.22 6.11 -5.39
CA ILE A 17 -12.66 5.87 -5.24
C ILE A 17 -12.95 4.40 -4.92
N GLY A 18 -12.29 3.49 -5.62
CA GLY A 18 -12.40 2.04 -5.36
C GLY A 18 -11.95 1.68 -3.95
N ILE A 19 -10.87 2.30 -3.46
CA ILE A 19 -10.44 2.11 -2.07
C ILE A 19 -11.47 2.68 -1.08
N GLY A 20 -12.12 3.80 -1.41
CA GLY A 20 -13.24 4.33 -0.63
C GLY A 20 -14.31 3.27 -0.35
N TYR A 21 -14.73 2.51 -1.36
CA TYR A 21 -15.67 1.40 -1.18
C TYR A 21 -15.06 0.25 -0.37
N ILE A 22 -13.81 -0.14 -0.64
CA ILE A 22 -13.13 -1.24 0.10
C ILE A 22 -12.98 -0.90 1.59
N SER A 23 -12.78 0.38 1.93
CA SER A 23 -12.65 0.82 3.32
C SER A 23 -13.89 0.59 4.18
N THR A 24 -15.06 0.41 3.55
CA THR A 24 -16.30 0.04 4.25
C THR A 24 -16.28 -1.42 4.74
N MET A 25 -15.41 -2.27 4.16
CA MET A 25 -15.25 -3.67 4.53
C MET A 25 -14.32 -3.81 5.75
N THR A 26 -14.80 -3.40 6.92
CA THR A 26 -14.02 -3.32 8.17
C THR A 26 -13.49 -4.67 8.68
N SER A 27 -14.01 -5.80 8.18
CA SER A 27 -13.56 -7.16 8.53
C SER A 27 -12.48 -7.70 7.60
N LEU A 28 -12.05 -6.93 6.60
CA LEU A 28 -11.09 -7.38 5.61
C LEU A 28 -9.68 -7.46 6.21
N GLN A 29 -9.06 -8.63 6.11
CA GLN A 29 -7.75 -8.90 6.71
C GLN A 29 -6.58 -8.83 5.73
N ARG A 30 -6.81 -9.06 4.44
CA ARG A 30 -5.75 -9.13 3.43
C ARG A 30 -6.15 -8.32 2.21
N LEU A 31 -5.34 -7.32 1.88
CA LEU A 31 -5.59 -6.42 0.77
C LEU A 31 -4.37 -6.31 -0.13
N TYR A 32 -4.53 -6.68 -1.39
CA TYR A 32 -3.48 -6.62 -2.40
C TYR A 32 -3.83 -5.56 -3.45
N LEU A 33 -3.07 -4.47 -3.47
CA LEU A 33 -3.25 -3.31 -4.36
C LEU A 33 -2.07 -3.16 -5.31
N ARG A 34 -1.51 -4.29 -5.78
CA ARG A 34 -0.31 -4.28 -6.62
C ARG A 34 -0.55 -3.55 -7.95
N TRP A 35 0.40 -2.71 -8.35
CA TRP A 35 0.37 -1.92 -9.58
C TRP A 35 -0.89 -1.05 -9.75
N SER A 36 -1.46 -0.61 -8.61
CA SER A 36 -2.66 0.23 -8.60
C SER A 36 -2.33 1.72 -8.77
N GLN A 37 -3.31 2.46 -9.29
CA GLN A 37 -3.21 3.91 -9.51
C GLN A 37 -3.70 4.70 -8.28
N ILE A 38 -3.21 4.30 -7.10
CA ILE A 38 -3.65 4.84 -5.82
C ILE A 38 -2.70 5.95 -5.36
N ARG A 39 -3.26 6.96 -4.70
CA ARG A 39 -2.53 8.11 -4.14
C ARG A 39 -2.66 8.11 -2.63
N ASP A 40 -2.04 9.09 -1.99
CA ASP A 40 -2.12 9.28 -0.54
C ASP A 40 -3.55 9.41 -0.04
N PHE A 41 -4.45 9.98 -0.86
CA PHE A 41 -5.88 10.07 -0.54
C PHE A 41 -6.54 8.68 -0.43
N GLY A 42 -6.23 7.76 -1.35
CA GLY A 42 -6.66 6.37 -1.25
C GLY A 42 -6.13 5.71 0.03
N LEU A 43 -4.87 5.94 0.41
CA LEU A 43 -4.32 5.42 1.66
C LEU A 43 -5.05 5.94 2.90
N GLN A 44 -5.53 7.20 2.89
CA GLN A 44 -6.28 7.75 4.02
C GLN A 44 -7.54 6.95 4.35
N HIS A 45 -8.21 6.41 3.33
CA HIS A 45 -9.35 5.51 3.51
C HIS A 45 -8.94 4.19 4.18
N LEU A 46 -7.76 3.66 3.87
CA LEU A 46 -7.25 2.43 4.47
C LEU A 46 -6.98 2.58 5.97
N TYR A 47 -6.66 3.78 6.47
CA TYR A 47 -6.33 3.98 7.89
C TYR A 47 -7.47 3.60 8.86
N SER A 48 -8.71 3.51 8.36
CA SER A 48 -9.87 3.07 9.15
C SER A 48 -9.98 1.53 9.23
N MET A 49 -9.30 0.80 8.36
CA MET A 49 -9.38 -0.66 8.25
C MET A 49 -8.50 -1.37 9.29
N ARG A 50 -8.85 -1.21 10.56
CA ARG A 50 -8.07 -1.72 11.72
C ARG A 50 -7.89 -3.23 11.78
N SER A 51 -8.67 -3.99 11.01
CA SER A 51 -8.58 -5.46 10.92
C SER A 51 -7.57 -5.96 9.88
N LEU A 52 -6.94 -5.05 9.12
CA LEU A 52 -5.94 -5.43 8.12
C LEU A 52 -4.70 -6.04 8.79
N VAL A 53 -4.34 -7.22 8.30
CA VAL A 53 -3.17 -8.01 8.69
C VAL A 53 -2.12 -7.97 7.59
N ILE A 54 -2.54 -8.05 6.32
CA ILE A 54 -1.64 -8.04 5.16
C ILE A 54 -2.07 -6.92 4.22
N LEU A 55 -1.13 -6.05 3.87
CA LEU A 55 -1.31 -5.00 2.87
C LEU A 55 -0.16 -5.04 1.85
N SER A 56 -0.51 -5.17 0.57
CA SER A 56 0.47 -5.05 -0.52
C SER A 56 0.18 -3.82 -1.36
N LEU A 57 1.16 -2.93 -1.44
CA LEU A 57 1.20 -1.73 -2.26
C LEU A 57 2.29 -1.82 -3.34
N ALA A 58 2.70 -3.04 -3.70
CA ALA A 58 3.83 -3.24 -4.60
C ALA A 58 3.56 -2.60 -5.98
N GLY A 59 4.49 -1.80 -6.50
CA GLY A 59 4.35 -1.12 -7.79
C GLY A 59 3.42 0.10 -7.77
N CYS A 60 3.01 0.59 -6.60
CA CYS A 60 2.20 1.80 -6.47
C CYS A 60 3.08 3.05 -6.55
N VAL A 61 3.27 3.57 -7.76
CA VAL A 61 4.21 4.67 -8.02
C VAL A 61 3.73 6.07 -7.58
N HIS A 62 2.44 6.23 -7.31
CA HIS A 62 1.82 7.54 -7.02
C HIS A 62 1.61 7.83 -5.52
N ILE A 63 2.07 6.93 -4.65
CA ILE A 63 2.06 7.12 -3.20
C ILE A 63 3.28 7.94 -2.80
N THR A 64 3.14 8.86 -1.84
CA THR A 64 4.25 9.63 -1.27
C THR A 64 4.65 9.10 0.13
N PRO A 65 5.84 9.46 0.63
CA PRO A 65 6.28 9.07 1.97
C PRO A 65 5.29 9.45 3.07
N ASN A 66 4.63 10.60 2.90
CA ASN A 66 3.64 11.10 3.85
C ASN A 66 2.40 10.19 3.93
N GLY A 67 1.97 9.61 2.80
CA GLY A 67 0.91 8.60 2.79
C GLY A 67 1.34 7.33 3.52
N LEU A 68 2.59 6.89 3.34
CA LEU A 68 3.09 5.68 4.02
C LEU A 68 3.14 5.86 5.54
N TYR A 69 3.53 7.02 6.06
CA TYR A 69 3.55 7.27 7.51
C TYR A 69 2.18 7.08 8.17
N GLY A 70 1.08 7.32 7.46
CA GLY A 70 -0.27 7.11 8.00
C GLY A 70 -0.64 5.63 8.20
N LEU A 71 0.07 4.69 7.56
CA LEU A 71 -0.13 3.25 7.73
C LEU A 71 0.16 2.77 9.16
N THR A 72 0.89 3.56 9.96
CA THR A 72 1.12 3.31 11.39
C THR A 72 -0.17 3.21 12.21
N ARG A 73 -1.29 3.72 11.70
CA ARG A 73 -2.62 3.55 12.30
C ARG A 73 -3.14 2.11 12.23
N LEU A 74 -2.59 1.27 11.36
CA LEU A 74 -2.94 -0.13 11.18
C LEU A 74 -2.16 -1.02 12.16
N TYR A 75 -2.49 -0.92 13.45
CA TYR A 75 -1.77 -1.64 14.52
C TYR A 75 -1.88 -3.17 14.45
N GLN A 76 -2.81 -3.73 13.66
CA GLN A 76 -2.92 -5.18 13.41
C GLN A 76 -2.10 -5.65 12.21
N LEU A 77 -1.46 -4.73 11.48
CA LEU A 77 -0.70 -5.06 10.28
C LEU A 77 0.51 -5.92 10.67
N GLN A 78 0.65 -7.06 10.00
CA GLN A 78 1.73 -8.02 10.17
C GLN A 78 2.61 -8.09 8.93
N GLU A 79 2.10 -7.75 7.75
CA GLU A 79 2.86 -7.75 6.51
C GLU A 79 2.52 -6.53 5.67
N LEU A 80 3.54 -5.81 5.26
CA LEU A 80 3.45 -4.65 4.37
C LEU A 80 4.43 -4.81 3.21
N GLU A 81 3.91 -5.00 2.01
CA GLU A 81 4.72 -5.12 0.80
C GLU A 81 4.76 -3.80 0.03
N LEU A 82 5.95 -3.22 -0.10
CA LEU A 82 6.25 -1.95 -0.77
C LEU A 82 7.20 -2.13 -1.96
N THR A 83 7.36 -3.35 -2.46
CA THR A 83 8.27 -3.65 -3.57
C THR A 83 7.95 -2.81 -4.80
N ASN A 84 8.98 -2.23 -5.42
CA ASN A 84 8.83 -1.39 -6.61
C ASN A 84 7.99 -0.10 -6.35
N THR A 85 7.97 0.38 -5.10
CA THR A 85 7.34 1.65 -4.71
C THR A 85 8.41 2.72 -4.46
N PRO A 86 8.57 3.72 -5.34
CA PRO A 86 9.67 4.71 -5.25
C PRO A 86 9.64 5.57 -3.97
N SER A 87 8.47 5.69 -3.34
CA SER A 87 8.25 6.39 -2.08
C SER A 87 8.76 5.62 -0.85
N ALA A 88 8.89 4.29 -0.94
CA ALA A 88 9.40 3.43 0.13
C ALA A 88 10.93 3.48 0.21
N THR A 89 11.44 4.68 0.49
CA THR A 89 12.86 4.88 0.76
C THR A 89 13.23 4.23 2.10
N LYS A 90 14.51 3.88 2.28
CA LYS A 90 15.01 3.29 3.54
C LYS A 90 14.60 4.06 4.80
N GLY A 91 14.49 5.39 4.73
CA GLY A 91 14.04 6.20 5.86
C GLY A 91 12.58 5.94 6.24
N VAL A 92 11.71 5.78 5.24
CA VAL A 92 10.31 5.41 5.46
C VAL A 92 10.21 3.97 5.96
N GLY A 93 10.96 3.05 5.35
CA GLY A 93 11.03 1.66 5.80
C GLY A 93 11.44 1.53 7.27
N HIS A 94 12.46 2.28 7.70
CA HIS A 94 12.89 2.33 9.09
C HIS A 94 11.79 2.84 10.01
N PHE A 95 11.17 3.99 9.68
CA PHE A 95 10.08 4.57 10.46
C PHE A 95 8.90 3.60 10.60
N LEU A 96 8.52 2.91 9.52
CA LEU A 96 7.43 1.94 9.55
C LEU A 96 7.76 0.76 10.45
N ARG A 97 8.99 0.24 10.40
CA ARG A 97 9.43 -0.85 11.28
C ARG A 97 9.45 -0.45 12.75
N GLU A 98 9.83 0.79 13.06
CA GLU A 98 9.81 1.31 14.44
C GLU A 98 8.38 1.49 14.97
N ASN A 99 7.46 1.96 14.14
CA ASN A 99 6.08 2.24 14.56
C ASN A 99 5.13 1.04 14.40
N LEU A 100 5.51 0.02 13.64
CA LEU A 100 4.79 -1.23 13.47
C LEU A 100 5.71 -2.41 13.81
N PRO A 101 6.06 -2.61 15.09
CA PRO A 101 7.06 -3.60 15.52
C PRO A 101 6.65 -5.06 15.23
N ARG A 102 5.37 -5.30 14.96
CA ARG A 102 4.82 -6.61 14.57
C ARG A 102 4.67 -6.78 13.06
N CYS A 103 4.96 -5.74 12.28
CA CYS A 103 4.80 -5.74 10.84
C CYS A 103 6.13 -6.00 10.14
N ILE A 104 6.13 -6.98 9.25
CA ILE A 104 7.20 -7.26 8.32
C ILE A 104 7.03 -6.35 7.12
N VAL A 105 7.93 -5.37 6.98
CA VAL A 105 7.99 -4.50 5.81
C VAL A 105 8.92 -5.15 4.77
N LEU A 106 8.36 -5.45 3.60
CA LEU A 106 9.05 -5.97 2.41
C LEU A 106 9.24 -4.81 1.43
N GLU A 107 10.47 -4.52 1.04
CA GLU A 107 10.85 -3.37 0.18
C GLU A 107 11.51 -3.85 -1.12
#